data_AF-A0AAV0LE35-F1
#
_entry.id   AF-A0AAV0LE35-F1
#
_cell.length_a   1.000
_cell.length_b   1.000
_cell.length_c   1.000
_cell.angle_alpha   90.00
_cell.angle_beta   90.00
_cell.angle_gamma   90.00
#
_symmetry.space_group_name_H-M   'P 1'
#
loop_
_entity.id
_entity.type
_entity.pdbx_description
1 polymer ?
#
loop_
_entity_poly.entity_id
_entity_poly.type
_entity_poly.pdbx_seq_one_letter_code
_entity_poly.pdbx_strand_id
1 'polypeptide(L)' 'MLLSAVGKNGNNHMYPIAWVFVESENGSSWTWFIQTLQEKMHLLDGNGWTIVSDQQKGLVDAIHE' A
#
# COMPACT_ATOMS: atom_id res chain seq x y z
N MET A 1 6.34 8.53 11.26
CA MET A 1 6.59 8.13 9.86
C MET A 1 5.31 8.38 9.05
N LEU A 2 5.41 8.81 7.79
CA LEU A 2 4.26 8.92 6.88
C LEU A 2 4.30 7.74 5.90
N LEU A 3 3.21 6.95 5.85
CA LEU A 3 2.98 5.99 4.78
C LEU A 3 1.93 6.57 3.82
N SER A 4 2.11 6.39 2.52
CA SER A 4 1.20 6.91 1.51
C SER A 4 1.07 5.97 0.32
N ALA A 5 -0.16 5.84 -0.20
CA ALA A 5 -0.45 5.14 -1.44
C ALA A 5 -0.88 6.14 -2.51
N VAL A 6 -0.27 6.04 -3.68
CA VAL A 6 -0.60 6.84 -4.86
C VAL A 6 -1.02 5.93 -6.01
N GLY A 7 -2.12 6.29 -6.67
CA GLY A 7 -2.63 5.59 -7.85
C GLY A 7 -2.13 6.23 -9.12
N LYS A 8 -1.87 5.42 -10.15
CA LYS A 8 -1.56 5.89 -11.50
C LYS A 8 -2.65 5.42 -12.47
N ASN A 9 -3.21 6.33 -13.26
CA ASN A 9 -4.23 5.99 -14.26
C ASN A 9 -3.64 5.79 -15.67
N GLY A 10 -4.48 5.39 -16.63
CA GLY A 10 -4.09 5.18 -18.04
C GLY A 10 -3.59 6.42 -18.78
N ASN A 11 -3.78 7.62 -18.21
CA ASN A 11 -3.27 8.89 -18.73
C ASN A 11 -1.96 9.31 -18.03
N ASN A 12 -1.28 8.41 -17.32
CA ASN A 12 -0.08 8.69 -16.53
C ASN A 12 -0.25 9.72 -15.41
N HIS A 13 -1.48 10.08 -15.04
CA HIS A 13 -1.70 10.97 -13.91
C HIS A 13 -1.62 10.18 -12.60
N MET A 14 -0.99 10.82 -11.60
CA MET A 14 -0.88 10.29 -10.24
C MET A 14 -1.87 11.00 -9.31
N TYR A 15 -2.54 10.23 -8.46
CA TYR A 15 -3.50 10.76 -7.48
C TYR A 15 -3.30 10.09 -6.12
N PRO A 16 -3.43 10.84 -5.01
CA PRO A 16 -3.38 10.26 -3.67
C PRO A 16 -4.58 9.33 -3.44
N ILE A 17 -4.32 8.11 -3.00
CA ILE A 17 -5.37 7.14 -2.61
C ILE A 17 -5.57 7.17 -1.10
N ALA A 18 -4.49 7.04 -0.33
CA ALA A 18 -4.52 6.98 1.12
C ALA A 18 -3.21 7.46 1.74
N TRP A 19 -3.25 7.89 2.99
CA TRP A 19 -2.06 8.23 3.78
C TRP A 19 -2.33 8.04 5.27
N VAL A 20 -1.27 7.79 6.05
CA VAL A 20 -1.37 7.58 7.50
C VAL A 20 -0.06 7.96 8.21
N PHE A 21 -0.17 8.44 9.44
CA PHE A 21 0.96 8.58 10.34
C PHE A 21 1.10 7.33 11.21
N VAL A 22 2.27 6.70 11.16
CA VAL A 22 2.62 5.53 11.99
C VAL A 22 3.83 5.84 12.85
N GLU A 23 3.98 5.11 13.95
CA GLU A 23 5.08 5.27 14.90
C GLU A 23 6.44 5.03 14.22
N SER A 24 6.55 3.95 13.44
CA SER A 24 7.75 3.62 12.66
C SER A 24 7.40 2.78 11.42
N GLU A 25 8.33 2.69 10.48
CA GLU A 25 8.19 1.91 9.26
C GLU A 25 8.69 0.51 9.56
N ASN A 26 7.74 -0.37 9.85
CA ASN A 26 8.00 -1.74 10.23
C ASN A 26 6.93 -2.66 9.62
N GLY A 27 7.18 -3.97 9.67
CA GLY A 27 6.27 -4.97 9.10
C GLY A 27 4.83 -4.80 9.58
N SER A 28 4.61 -4.65 10.89
CA SER A 28 3.25 -4.48 11.45
C SER A 28 2.52 -3.25 10.91
N SER A 29 3.24 -2.13 10.73
CA SER A 29 2.66 -0.90 10.18
C SER A 29 2.32 -1.05 8.70
N TRP A 30 3.17 -1.76 7.94
CA TRP A 30 2.91 -2.09 6.54
C TRP A 30 1.76 -3.09 6.36
N THR A 31 1.73 -4.19 7.13
CA THR A 31 0.65 -5.17 7.14
C THR A 31 -0.68 -4.49 7.40
N TRP A 32 -0.77 -3.69 8.47
CA TRP A 32 -1.99 -2.97 8.80
C TRP A 32 -2.42 -2.01 7.67
N PHE A 33 -1.48 -1.26 7.09
CA PHE A 33 -1.77 -0.29 6.04
C PHE A 33 -2.25 -0.97 4.75
N ILE A 34 -1.61 -2.06 4.33
CA ILE A 34 -1.98 -2.81 3.12
C ILE A 34 -3.32 -3.53 3.29
N GLN A 35 -3.55 -4.20 4.42
CA GLN A 35 -4.84 -4.84 4.71
C GLN A 35 -5.98 -3.82 4.73
N THR A 36 -5.77 -2.66 5.35
CA THR A 36 -6.74 -1.57 5.35
C THR A 36 -7.00 -1.07 3.93
N LEU A 37 -5.96 -0.90 3.13
CA LEU A 37 -6.09 -0.45 1.75
C LEU A 37 -6.84 -1.47 0.88
N GLN A 38 -6.54 -2.77 1.01
CA GLN A 38 -7.24 -3.86 0.31
C GLN A 38 -8.73 -3.90 0.66
N GLU A 39 -9.06 -3.79 1.95
CA GLU A 39 -10.45 -3.77 2.42
C GLU A 39 -11.20 -2.56 1.84
N LYS A 40 -10.62 -1.35 1.93
CA LYS A 40 -11.30 -0.11 1.51
C LYS A 40 -11.39 0.07 0.00
N MET A 41 -10.41 -0.44 -0.75
CA MET A 41 -10.37 -0.35 -2.21
C MET A 41 -11.01 -1.57 -2.88
N HIS A 42 -11.51 -2.54 -2.09
CA HIS A 42 -12.12 -3.78 -2.56
C HIS A 42 -11.20 -4.52 -3.55
N LEU A 43 -9.91 -4.61 -3.21
CA LEU A 43 -8.88 -5.16 -4.11
C LEU A 43 -8.97 -6.69 -4.28
N LEU A 44 -9.91 -7.35 -3.61
CA LEU A 44 -10.08 -8.81 -3.62
C LEU A 44 -8.75 -9.54 -3.34
N ASP A 45 -8.31 -10.40 -4.25
CA ASP A 45 -7.05 -11.14 -4.22
C ASP A 45 -5.88 -10.37 -4.85
N GLY A 46 -6.09 -9.09 -5.20
CA GLY A 46 -5.10 -8.24 -5.85
C GLY A 46 -5.00 -8.43 -7.37
N ASN A 47 -5.82 -9.28 -7.99
CA ASN A 47 -5.77 -9.50 -9.44
C ASN A 47 -6.04 -8.21 -10.22
N GLY A 48 -5.17 -7.91 -11.18
CA GLY A 48 -5.25 -6.70 -12.01
C GLY A 48 -4.58 -5.45 -11.42
N TRP A 49 -4.01 -5.55 -10.22
CA TRP A 49 -3.28 -4.45 -9.58
C TRP A 49 -1.76 -4.69 -9.63
N THR A 50 -1.00 -3.59 -9.72
CA THR A 50 0.45 -3.60 -9.58
C THR A 50 0.84 -2.65 -8.47
N ILE A 51 1.53 -3.17 -7.46
CA ILE A 51 2.05 -2.39 -6.34
C ILE A 51 3.53 -2.09 -6.61
N VAL A 52 3.92 -0.83 -6.43
CA VAL A 52 5.31 -0.40 -6.52
C VAL A 52 5.63 0.36 -5.23
N SER A 53 6.71 -0.03 -4.57
CA SER A 53 7.24 0.67 -3.40
C SER A 53 8.76 0.67 -3.44
N ASP A 54 9.35 1.44 -2.54
CA ASP A 54 10.74 1.26 -2.17
C ASP A 54 10.99 -0.13 -1.54
N GLN A 55 12.24 -0.60 -1.62
CA GLN A 55 12.65 -1.96 -1.24
C GLN A 55 12.74 -2.16 0.28
N GLN A 56 11.66 -1.83 0.99
CA GLN A 56 11.53 -2.04 2.43
C GLN A 56 11.12 -3.48 2.74
N LYS A 57 11.90 -4.16 3.60
CA LYS A 57 11.70 -5.57 3.94
C LYS A 57 10.30 -5.84 4.51
N GLY A 58 9.81 -4.93 5.35
CA GLY A 58 8.49 -5.09 5.99
C GLY A 58 7.31 -5.06 5.03
N LEU A 59 7.47 -4.49 3.83
CA LEU A 59 6.40 -4.44 2.85
C LEU A 59 6.21 -5.77 2.12
N VAL A 60 7.30 -6.47 1.78
CA VAL A 60 7.22 -7.74 1.04
C VAL A 60 6.44 -8.77 1.86
N ASP A 61 6.71 -8.83 3.16
CA ASP A 61 6.00 -9.71 4.09
C ASP A 61 4.52 -9.34 4.15
N ALA A 62 4.20 -8.05 4.27
CA ALA A 62 2.83 -7.53 4.34
C ALA A 62 1.96 -7.79 3.09
N ILE A 63 2.57 -7.95 1.90
CA ILE A 63 1.84 -8.23 0.65
C ILE A 63 1.48 -9.72 0.52
N HIS A 64 2.25 -10.61 1.15
CA HIS A 64 2.07 -12.06 1.05
C HIS A 64 1.30 -12.67 2.23
N GLU A 65 0.85 -11.85 3.16
CA GLU A 65 0.11 -12.24 4.37
C GLU A 65 -1.40 -12.17 4.16
#